data_AF-A0A2D6MDR8-F1
#
_entry.id   AF-A0A2D6MDR8-F1
#
_cell.length_a   1.000
_cell.length_b   1.000
_cell.length_c   1.000
_cell.angle_alpha   90.00
_cell.angle_beta   90.00
_cell.angle_gamma   90.00
#
_symmetry.space_group_name_H-M   'P 1'
#
loop_
_entity.id
_entity.type
_entity.pdbx_description
1 polymer ?
#
loop_
_entity_poly.entity_id
_entity_poly.type
_entity_poly.pdbx_seq_one_letter_code
_entity_poly.pdbx_strand_id
1 'polypeptide(L)'
;MTVRTVFTHNTSVKEQSMVQNLVTEAIQVAGFDVKYLPRTRNNVDTLFDDAENNSFNTAYTIEMYFGQDTINGFGGGGDIITRFGFEVTDTCQLVCSLSRFTEVVTAGDSEIVKPREGDLIYLPLSGQIYEITFTEDMIPFFQLGNNYIWQMECSLFRYAEDTMDTGITEVDNLVTETTPSDNFTQSTAIETDADGGIVDFTETNPFGQF
;
A
#
# COMPACT_ATOMS: atom_id res chain seq x y z
N MET A 1 -34.79 -35.00 9.47
CA MET A 1 -34.12 -34.04 10.38
C MET A 1 -35.01 -32.81 10.46
N THR A 2 -35.65 -32.55 11.60
CA THR A 2 -36.63 -31.47 11.74
C THR A 2 -35.90 -30.13 11.78
N VAL A 3 -36.05 -29.31 10.74
CA VAL A 3 -35.51 -27.95 10.68
C VAL A 3 -36.37 -27.08 11.59
N ARG A 4 -35.77 -26.40 12.58
CA ARG A 4 -36.52 -25.47 13.44
C ARG A 4 -36.79 -24.19 12.64
N THR A 5 -38.05 -23.93 12.31
CA THR A 5 -38.51 -22.82 11.45
C THR A 5 -38.27 -21.41 12.00
N VAL A 6 -37.97 -21.27 13.30
CA VAL A 6 -37.93 -19.97 14.01
C VAL A 6 -36.50 -19.47 14.27
N PHE A 7 -35.50 -20.34 14.27
CA PHE A 7 -34.10 -19.97 14.49
C PHE A 7 -33.30 -20.16 13.18
N THR A 8 -33.34 -19.16 12.31
CA THR A 8 -32.57 -19.13 11.06
C THR A 8 -31.28 -18.32 11.26
N HIS A 9 -30.34 -18.91 12.01
CA HIS A 9 -29.08 -18.29 12.40
C HIS A 9 -28.21 -17.87 11.19
N ASN A 10 -28.34 -18.52 10.04
CA ASN A 10 -27.54 -18.23 8.85
C ASN A 10 -28.13 -17.18 7.89
N THR A 11 -29.35 -16.68 8.14
CA THR A 11 -30.03 -15.74 7.22
C THR A 11 -30.60 -14.49 7.91
N SER A 12 -30.41 -14.36 9.23
CA SER A 12 -30.90 -13.21 9.98
C SER A 12 -30.00 -11.98 9.75
N VAL A 13 -30.44 -11.09 8.87
CA VAL A 13 -29.69 -9.86 8.53
C VAL A 13 -29.42 -9.00 9.76
N LYS A 14 -30.37 -8.92 10.71
CA LYS A 14 -30.21 -8.12 11.93
C LYS A 14 -29.12 -8.65 12.85
N GLU A 15 -29.01 -9.97 12.98
CA GLU A 15 -27.94 -10.61 13.77
C GLU A 15 -26.59 -10.41 13.09
N GLN A 16 -26.53 -10.60 11.77
CA GLN A 16 -25.31 -10.39 10.99
C GLN A 16 -24.81 -8.94 11.09
N SER A 17 -25.70 -7.95 10.95
CA SER A 17 -25.34 -6.53 11.11
C SER A 17 -24.90 -6.19 12.53
N MET A 18 -25.53 -6.78 13.55
CA MET A 18 -25.11 -6.57 14.94
C MET A 18 -23.70 -7.12 15.18
N VAL A 19 -23.39 -8.32 14.67
CA VAL A 19 -22.05 -8.91 14.77
C VAL A 19 -21.02 -8.10 13.99
N GLN A 20 -21.34 -7.65 12.77
CA GLN A 20 -20.49 -6.76 11.98
C GLN A 20 -20.11 -5.49 12.76
N ASN A 21 -21.08 -4.86 13.43
CA ASN A 21 -20.86 -3.64 14.19
C ASN A 21 -19.97 -3.91 15.42
N LEU A 22 -20.21 -5.01 16.14
CA LEU A 22 -19.40 -5.39 17.30
C LEU A 22 -17.96 -5.69 16.88
N VAL A 23 -17.74 -6.41 15.77
CA VAL A 23 -16.40 -6.66 15.22
C VAL A 23 -15.71 -5.36 14.86
N THR A 24 -16.42 -4.43 14.23
CA THR A 24 -15.86 -3.11 13.87
C THR A 24 -15.46 -2.32 15.11
N GLU A 25 -16.33 -2.26 16.11
CA GLU A 25 -16.06 -1.57 17.38
C GLU A 25 -14.86 -2.21 18.11
N ALA A 26 -14.80 -3.55 18.15
CA ALA A 26 -13.68 -4.26 18.75
C ALA A 26 -12.34 -3.93 18.07
N ILE A 27 -12.32 -3.86 16.74
CA ILE A 27 -11.11 -3.50 15.98
C ILE A 27 -10.74 -2.04 16.22
N GLN A 28 -11.70 -1.12 16.29
CA GLN A 28 -11.44 0.28 16.59
C GLN A 28 -10.89 0.50 18.01
N VAL A 29 -11.32 -0.30 18.99
CA VAL A 29 -10.84 -0.21 20.38
C VAL A 29 -9.46 -0.85 20.55
N ALA A 30 -9.20 -1.99 19.89
CA ALA A 30 -7.97 -2.76 20.08
C ALA A 30 -6.86 -2.43 19.07
N GLY A 31 -7.23 -1.89 17.91
CA GLY A 31 -6.33 -1.57 16.82
C GLY A 31 -5.66 -0.20 16.95
N PHE A 32 -4.99 0.18 15.87
CA PHE A 32 -4.32 1.46 15.70
C PHE A 32 -4.58 1.99 14.29
N ASP A 33 -4.41 3.31 14.14
CA ASP A 33 -4.61 3.99 12.87
C ASP A 33 -3.45 3.69 11.91
N VAL A 34 -3.77 3.13 10.74
CA VAL A 34 -2.83 2.94 9.65
C VAL A 34 -3.29 3.70 8.42
N LYS A 35 -2.36 3.95 7.50
CA LYS A 35 -2.70 4.55 6.21
C LYS A 35 -2.61 3.49 5.13
N TYR A 36 -3.73 3.23 4.47
CA TYR A 36 -3.86 2.37 3.32
C TYR A 36 -3.63 3.17 2.04
N LEU A 37 -2.67 2.76 1.22
CA LEU A 37 -2.29 3.45 -0.01
C LEU A 37 -2.50 2.50 -1.19
N PRO A 38 -3.61 2.66 -1.94
CA PRO A 38 -3.86 1.81 -3.08
C PRO A 38 -2.95 2.14 -4.26
N ARG A 39 -2.55 1.10 -5.00
CA ARG A 39 -1.82 1.27 -6.24
C ARG A 39 -2.71 1.87 -7.32
N THR A 40 -2.26 2.95 -7.92
CA THR A 40 -2.86 3.52 -9.13
C THR A 40 -2.33 2.76 -10.33
N ARG A 41 -3.22 2.18 -11.14
CA ARG A 41 -2.84 1.55 -12.40
C ARG A 41 -2.53 2.62 -13.42
N ASN A 42 -1.26 2.74 -13.78
CA ASN A 42 -0.84 3.67 -14.81
C ASN A 42 -1.04 3.01 -16.18
N ASN A 43 -1.38 3.82 -17.18
CA ASN A 43 -1.64 3.29 -18.51
C ASN A 43 -0.34 2.72 -19.09
N VAL A 44 -0.36 1.41 -19.37
CA VAL A 44 0.75 0.69 -20.01
C VAL A 44 0.98 1.28 -21.40
N ASP A 45 2.21 1.71 -21.67
CA ASP A 45 2.57 2.12 -23.02
C ASP A 45 2.66 0.89 -23.94
N THR A 46 1.58 0.64 -24.65
CA THR A 46 1.48 -0.48 -25.59
C THR A 46 2.39 -0.35 -26.83
N LEU A 47 3.03 0.81 -27.05
CA LEU A 47 3.92 1.02 -28.20
C LEU A 47 5.36 0.60 -27.93
N PHE A 48 5.84 0.77 -26.69
CA PHE A 48 7.23 0.48 -26.31
C PHE A 48 7.38 -0.74 -25.41
N ASP A 49 6.28 -1.34 -24.92
CA ASP A 49 6.29 -2.52 -24.03
C ASP A 49 7.16 -2.29 -22.78
N ASP A 50 7.20 -1.04 -22.30
CA ASP A 50 7.85 -0.68 -21.06
C ASP A 50 7.06 -1.22 -19.86
N ALA A 51 7.80 -1.59 -18.80
CA ALA A 51 7.20 -2.06 -17.57
C ALA A 51 6.34 -0.96 -16.92
N GLU A 52 5.17 -1.32 -16.41
CA GLU A 52 4.31 -0.40 -15.68
C GLU A 52 4.97 -0.03 -14.35
N ASN A 53 5.33 1.25 -14.18
CA ASN A 53 5.76 1.77 -12.88
C ASN A 53 4.55 1.91 -11.95
N ASN A 54 4.72 1.48 -10.69
CA ASN A 54 3.67 1.62 -9.69
C ASN A 54 3.63 3.09 -9.24
N SER A 55 2.43 3.61 -9.05
CA SER A 55 2.26 4.94 -8.44
C SER A 55 1.22 4.93 -7.33
N PHE A 56 1.51 5.67 -6.26
CA PHE A 56 0.67 5.76 -5.07
C PHE A 56 0.32 7.23 -4.82
N ASN A 57 -0.92 7.61 -5.16
CA ASN A 57 -1.36 9.01 -5.19
C ASN A 57 -2.38 9.34 -4.09
N THR A 58 -2.93 8.33 -3.43
CA THR A 58 -3.98 8.50 -2.43
C THR A 58 -3.67 7.69 -1.18
N ALA A 59 -4.19 8.16 -0.05
CA ALA A 59 -4.04 7.49 1.24
C ALA A 59 -5.34 7.58 2.03
N TYR A 60 -5.77 6.45 2.59
CA TYR A 60 -6.96 6.31 3.39
C TYR A 60 -6.58 5.88 4.81
N THR A 61 -6.98 6.64 5.82
CA THR A 61 -6.76 6.25 7.21
C THR A 61 -7.82 5.26 7.66
N ILE A 62 -7.41 4.06 8.07
CA ILE A 62 -8.28 3.02 8.57
C ILE A 62 -7.66 2.34 9.79
N GLU A 63 -8.51 1.82 10.67
CA GLU A 63 -8.09 1.14 11.89
C GLU A 63 -7.81 -0.34 11.58
N MET A 64 -6.62 -0.80 11.94
CA MET A 64 -6.21 -2.19 11.83
C MET A 64 -5.57 -2.68 13.13
N TYR A 65 -5.55 -3.98 13.34
CA TYR A 65 -4.78 -4.58 14.42
C TYR A 65 -3.91 -5.72 13.88
N PHE A 66 -2.83 -6.02 14.61
CA PHE A 66 -1.96 -7.14 14.26
C PHE A 66 -2.66 -8.48 14.52
N GLY A 67 -2.60 -9.37 13.53
CA GLY A 67 -3.05 -10.75 13.68
C GLY A 67 -2.31 -11.48 14.81
N GLN A 68 -2.97 -12.45 15.43
CA GLN A 68 -2.43 -13.19 16.57
C GLN A 68 -1.11 -13.89 16.25
N ASP A 69 -0.91 -14.31 15.00
CA ASP A 69 0.30 -14.98 14.56
C ASP A 69 1.52 -14.03 14.56
N THR A 70 1.30 -12.73 14.34
CA THR A 70 2.35 -11.71 14.45
C THR A 70 2.66 -11.39 15.91
N ILE A 71 1.65 -11.29 16.77
CA ILE A 71 1.80 -10.94 18.20
C ILE A 71 2.59 -12.00 18.97
N ASN A 72 2.48 -13.27 18.60
CA ASN A 72 3.21 -14.37 19.24
C ASN A 72 4.70 -14.45 18.85
N GLY A 73 5.20 -13.53 18.00
CA GLY A 73 6.61 -13.47 17.61
C GLY A 73 7.06 -14.55 16.64
N PHE A 74 6.12 -15.35 16.08
CA PHE A 74 6.38 -16.34 15.04
C PHE A 74 6.01 -15.85 13.64
N GLY A 75 5.26 -14.77 13.52
CA GLY A 75 4.80 -14.20 12.25
C GLY A 75 5.81 -13.29 11.53
N GLY A 76 7.01 -13.08 12.08
CA GLY A 76 8.09 -12.41 11.39
C GLY A 76 8.94 -13.44 10.64
N GLY A 77 9.04 -13.31 9.31
CA GLY A 77 9.97 -14.07 8.50
C GLY A 77 11.38 -13.88 9.06
N GLY A 78 11.86 -14.88 9.81
CA GLY A 78 13.19 -14.81 10.41
C GLY A 78 14.27 -14.56 9.36
N ASP A 79 15.47 -14.23 9.81
CA ASP A 79 16.60 -14.03 8.92
C ASP A 79 16.89 -15.29 8.08
N ILE A 80 16.56 -15.26 6.79
CA ILE A 80 16.76 -16.38 5.87
C ILE A 80 18.09 -16.17 5.15
N ILE A 81 19.02 -17.10 5.34
CA ILE A 81 20.24 -17.17 4.53
C ILE A 81 19.92 -17.95 3.26
N THR A 82 19.75 -17.22 2.15
CA THR A 82 19.60 -17.81 0.82
C THR A 82 20.97 -18.00 0.17
N ARG A 83 21.04 -18.75 -0.94
CA ARG A 83 22.27 -18.92 -1.73
C ARG A 83 22.82 -17.60 -2.31
N PHE A 84 22.04 -16.52 -2.25
CA PHE A 84 22.39 -15.19 -2.74
C PHE A 84 22.74 -14.21 -1.61
N GLY A 85 22.63 -14.61 -0.34
CA GLY A 85 23.00 -13.76 0.79
C GLY A 85 22.05 -13.89 1.97
N PHE A 86 22.22 -12.97 2.91
CA PHE A 86 21.39 -12.81 4.09
C PHE A 86 20.21 -11.90 3.73
N GLU A 87 18.99 -12.41 3.85
CA GLU A 87 17.76 -11.67 3.58
C GLU A 87 16.90 -11.65 4.85
N VAL A 88 16.71 -10.45 5.41
CA VAL A 88 15.77 -10.21 6.51
C VAL A 88 14.44 -9.85 5.87
N THR A 89 13.43 -10.71 6.04
CA THR A 89 12.09 -10.47 5.49
C THR A 89 11.12 -10.27 6.63
N ASP A 90 10.94 -9.02 7.04
CA ASP A 90 9.92 -8.70 8.03
C ASP A 90 8.54 -8.89 7.39
N THR A 91 7.77 -9.83 7.93
CA THR A 91 6.37 -10.08 7.56
C THR A 91 5.47 -9.76 8.74
N CYS A 92 4.26 -9.31 8.46
CA CYS A 92 3.22 -9.14 9.47
C CYS A 92 1.84 -9.49 8.89
N GLN A 93 0.93 -9.83 9.77
CA GLN A 93 -0.47 -10.05 9.43
C GLN A 93 -1.29 -8.91 10.01
N LEU A 94 -2.09 -8.26 9.18
CA LEU A 94 -2.98 -7.18 9.57
C LEU A 94 -4.42 -7.59 9.31
N VAL A 95 -5.29 -7.24 10.25
CA VAL A 95 -6.72 -7.54 10.15
C VAL A 95 -7.51 -6.23 10.20
N CYS A 96 -8.42 -6.06 9.25
CA CYS A 96 -9.31 -4.90 9.16
C CYS A 96 -10.78 -5.30 9.11
N SER A 97 -11.67 -4.39 9.52
CA SER A 97 -13.12 -4.63 9.41
C SER A 97 -13.60 -4.41 7.96
N LEU A 98 -14.43 -5.33 7.47
CA LEU A 98 -15.01 -5.25 6.12
C LEU A 98 -15.88 -3.99 5.94
N SER A 99 -16.73 -3.69 6.92
CA SER A 99 -17.62 -2.52 6.87
C SER A 99 -16.83 -1.22 6.89
N ARG A 100 -15.76 -1.16 7.70
CA ARG A 100 -14.91 0.03 7.80
C ARG A 100 -14.12 0.28 6.51
N PHE A 101 -13.56 -0.78 5.94
CA PHE A 101 -12.89 -0.71 4.64
C PHE A 101 -13.84 -0.19 3.55
N THR A 102 -15.08 -0.70 3.53
CA THR A 102 -16.09 -0.27 2.55
C THR A 102 -16.48 1.19 2.74
N GLU A 103 -16.64 1.64 3.98
CA GLU A 103 -17.02 3.02 4.31
C GLU A 103 -15.94 4.04 3.94
N VAL A 104 -14.66 3.70 4.10
CA VAL A 104 -13.56 4.65 3.91
C VAL A 104 -12.95 4.52 2.51
N VAL A 105 -12.55 3.31 2.13
CA VAL A 105 -11.80 3.06 0.89
C VAL A 105 -12.77 2.94 -0.28
N THR A 106 -13.77 2.04 -0.21
CA THR A 106 -14.71 1.84 -1.31
C THR A 106 -15.61 3.06 -1.57
N ALA A 107 -15.88 3.87 -0.53
CA ALA A 107 -16.59 5.14 -0.71
C ALA A 107 -15.73 6.22 -1.39
N GLY A 108 -14.41 6.18 -1.18
CA GLY A 108 -13.45 7.07 -1.83
C GLY A 108 -13.15 6.65 -3.27
N ASP A 109 -13.03 5.35 -3.52
CA ASP A 109 -12.84 4.73 -4.83
C ASP A 109 -13.70 3.46 -4.95
N SER A 110 -14.74 3.54 -5.77
CA SER A 110 -15.68 2.45 -6.00
C SER A 110 -15.08 1.23 -6.69
N GLU A 111 -13.90 1.34 -7.32
CA GLU A 111 -13.23 0.19 -7.91
C GLU A 111 -12.62 -0.72 -6.83
N ILE A 112 -12.26 -0.16 -5.68
CA ILE A 112 -11.57 -0.86 -4.60
C ILE A 112 -12.59 -1.44 -3.62
N VAL A 113 -13.05 -2.65 -3.93
CA VAL A 113 -14.06 -3.38 -3.12
C VAL A 113 -13.41 -4.25 -2.02
N LYS A 114 -12.14 -4.62 -2.19
CA LYS A 114 -11.36 -5.39 -1.21
C LYS A 114 -9.90 -4.93 -1.21
N PRO A 115 -9.13 -5.20 -0.13
CA PRO A 115 -7.70 -5.02 -0.15
C PRO A 115 -7.08 -5.80 -1.30
N ARG A 116 -6.19 -5.15 -2.07
CA ARG A 116 -5.56 -5.75 -3.24
C ARG A 116 -4.11 -6.07 -2.95
N GLU A 117 -3.62 -7.11 -3.59
CA GLU A 117 -2.20 -7.47 -3.57
C GLU A 117 -1.39 -6.36 -4.27
N GLY A 118 -0.25 -6.01 -3.68
CA GLY A 118 0.62 -4.91 -4.13
C GLY A 118 0.19 -3.52 -3.67
N ASP A 119 -0.89 -3.39 -2.90
CA ASP A 119 -1.22 -2.14 -2.21
C ASP A 119 -0.34 -1.98 -0.96
N LEU A 120 -0.10 -0.72 -0.55
CA LEU A 120 0.79 -0.41 0.56
C LEU A 120 0.03 -0.03 1.83
N ILE A 121 0.62 -0.33 2.98
CA ILE A 121 0.14 0.06 4.30
C ILE A 121 1.29 0.74 5.03
N TYR A 122 1.11 2.02 5.34
CA TYR A 122 2.03 2.77 6.19
C TYR A 122 1.57 2.71 7.64
N LEU A 123 2.50 2.32 8.52
CA LEU A 123 2.30 2.31 9.97
C LEU A 123 2.96 3.56 10.58
N PRO A 124 2.17 4.56 11.02
CA PRO A 124 2.73 5.77 11.63
C PRO A 124 3.51 5.49 12.92
N LEU A 125 3.20 4.39 13.61
CA LEU A 125 3.85 4.00 14.86
C LEU A 125 5.32 3.60 14.65
N SER A 126 5.63 2.86 13.57
CA SER A 126 6.98 2.39 13.26
C SER A 126 7.66 3.17 12.13
N GLY A 127 6.91 4.00 11.40
CA GLY A 127 7.41 4.72 10.22
C GLY A 127 7.73 3.80 9.03
N GLN A 128 7.31 2.54 9.07
CA GLN A 128 7.58 1.54 8.03
C GLN A 128 6.39 1.40 7.09
N ILE A 129 6.69 1.04 5.84
CA ILE A 129 5.70 0.70 4.81
C ILE A 129 5.73 -0.81 4.58
N TYR A 130 4.57 -1.42 4.58
CA TYR A 130 4.37 -2.83 4.25
C TYR A 130 3.58 -2.94 2.95
N GLU A 131 3.94 -3.89 2.12
CA GLU A 131 3.21 -4.29 0.93
C GLU A 131 2.32 -5.48 1.24
N ILE A 132 1.08 -5.46 0.76
CA ILE A 132 0.15 -6.57 0.88
C ILE A 132 0.55 -7.66 -0.13
N THR A 133 1.02 -8.79 0.36
CA THR A 133 1.41 -9.94 -0.46
C THR A 133 0.20 -10.82 -0.78
N PHE A 134 -0.69 -11.00 0.18
CA PHE A 134 -1.86 -11.85 0.03
C PHE A 134 -3.02 -11.34 0.88
N THR A 135 -4.24 -11.41 0.33
CA THR A 135 -5.47 -11.08 1.07
C THR A 135 -6.36 -12.30 1.15
N GLU A 136 -6.60 -12.78 2.37
CA GLU A 136 -7.54 -13.86 2.64
C GLU A 136 -8.98 -13.36 2.59
N ASP A 137 -9.76 -13.89 1.65
CA ASP A 137 -11.19 -13.61 1.51
C ASP A 137 -12.09 -14.73 2.03
N MET A 138 -11.54 -15.89 2.41
CA MET A 138 -12.31 -17.07 2.83
C MET A 138 -11.69 -17.85 4.00
N ILE A 139 -12.01 -17.44 5.23
CA ILE A 139 -11.71 -18.24 6.43
C ILE A 139 -12.88 -19.22 6.70
N PRO A 140 -12.65 -20.55 6.74
CA PRO A 140 -13.73 -21.56 6.69
C PRO A 140 -14.65 -21.67 7.93
N PHE A 141 -14.56 -20.78 8.91
CA PHE A 141 -15.32 -20.85 10.18
C PHE A 141 -16.09 -19.57 10.50
N PHE A 142 -17.05 -19.20 9.66
CA PHE A 142 -17.89 -18.03 9.90
C PHE A 142 -19.03 -18.31 10.89
N GLN A 143 -19.17 -17.42 11.88
CA GLN A 143 -20.39 -17.33 12.69
C GLN A 143 -21.47 -16.66 11.83
N LEU A 144 -22.70 -17.20 11.83
CA LEU A 144 -23.84 -16.69 11.04
C LEU A 144 -23.68 -16.70 9.50
N GLY A 145 -22.63 -17.34 8.97
CA GLY A 145 -22.47 -17.60 7.52
C GLY A 145 -21.90 -16.46 6.66
N ASN A 146 -21.39 -15.38 7.27
CA ASN A 146 -20.75 -14.27 6.55
C ASN A 146 -19.34 -13.98 7.09
N ASN A 147 -18.47 -13.45 6.23
CA ASN A 147 -17.20 -12.88 6.64
C ASN A 147 -17.39 -11.41 7.09
N TYR A 148 -16.74 -11.05 8.20
CA TYR A 148 -16.80 -9.69 8.78
C TYR A 148 -15.45 -8.97 8.76
N ILE A 149 -14.38 -9.68 8.44
CA ILE A 149 -13.00 -9.18 8.49
C ILE A 149 -12.26 -9.45 7.19
N TRP A 150 -11.29 -8.62 6.87
CA TRP A 150 -10.24 -8.94 5.91
C TRP A 150 -8.94 -9.22 6.66
N GLN A 151 -8.26 -10.27 6.25
CA GLN A 151 -6.95 -10.64 6.79
C GLN A 151 -5.94 -10.51 5.66
N MET A 152 -4.90 -9.72 5.89
CA MET A 152 -3.88 -9.41 4.91
C MET A 152 -2.53 -9.90 5.45
N GLU A 153 -1.82 -10.67 4.65
CA GLU A 153 -0.41 -10.93 4.84
C GLU A 153 0.36 -9.80 4.17
N CYS A 154 1.27 -9.20 4.91
CA CYS A 154 2.06 -8.08 4.44
C CYS A 154 3.54 -8.36 4.67
N SER A 155 4.39 -7.90 3.75
CA SER A 155 5.85 -7.92 3.88
C SER A 155 6.40 -6.50 3.84
N LEU A 156 7.57 -6.27 4.44
CA LEU A 156 8.24 -4.97 4.37
C LEU A 156 8.43 -4.55 2.90
N PHE A 157 7.97 -3.35 2.55
CA PHE A 157 8.05 -2.84 1.19
C PHE A 157 9.50 -2.54 0.80
N ARG A 158 9.86 -2.90 -0.44
CA ARG A 158 11.19 -2.62 -1.01
C ARG A 158 11.06 -1.53 -2.06
N TYR A 159 11.79 -0.44 -1.85
CA TYR A 159 11.83 0.66 -2.80
C TYR A 159 12.46 0.21 -4.12
N ALA A 160 11.72 0.40 -5.21
CA ALA A 160 12.17 0.26 -6.60
C ALA A 160 12.08 1.63 -7.30
N GLU A 161 11.67 1.68 -8.57
CA GLU A 161 11.44 2.91 -9.35
C GLU A 161 10.00 3.45 -9.21
N ASP A 162 9.35 3.13 -8.10
CA ASP A 162 7.95 3.49 -7.85
C ASP A 162 7.82 4.95 -7.41
N THR A 163 6.79 5.64 -7.91
CA THR A 163 6.51 7.02 -7.53
C THR A 163 5.50 7.07 -6.39
N MET A 164 5.85 7.74 -5.29
CA MET A 164 4.91 8.02 -4.20
C MET A 164 4.69 9.53 -4.11
N ASP A 165 3.45 9.95 -4.34
CA ASP A 165 2.98 11.34 -4.16
C ASP A 165 1.63 11.30 -3.45
N THR A 166 1.68 10.91 -2.18
CA THR A 166 0.49 10.57 -1.39
C THR A 166 -0.07 11.80 -0.68
N GLY A 167 0.63 12.94 -0.76
CA GLY A 167 0.34 14.18 -0.04
C GLY A 167 0.67 14.11 1.45
N ILE A 168 1.32 13.04 1.90
CA ILE A 168 1.75 12.84 3.28
C ILE A 168 3.26 12.95 3.32
N THR A 169 3.74 14.06 3.87
CA THR A 169 5.16 14.40 3.93
C THR A 169 6.03 13.28 4.51
N GLU A 170 5.54 12.52 5.49
CA GLU A 170 6.28 11.40 6.08
C GLU A 170 6.49 10.23 5.11
N VAL A 171 5.49 9.92 4.28
CA VAL A 171 5.56 8.83 3.31
C VAL A 171 6.39 9.26 2.10
N ASP A 172 6.16 10.48 1.61
CA ASP A 172 6.83 11.01 0.42
C ASP A 172 8.33 11.28 0.67
N ASN A 173 8.72 11.67 1.90
CA ASN A 173 10.12 11.84 2.28
C ASN A 173 10.89 10.51 2.35
N LEU A 174 10.22 9.41 2.70
CA LEU A 174 10.86 8.10 2.87
C LEU A 174 11.40 7.54 1.54
N VAL A 175 10.74 7.87 0.43
CA VAL A 175 11.22 7.56 -0.92
C VAL A 175 12.49 8.36 -1.24
N THR A 176 12.47 9.66 -0.95
CA THR A 176 13.58 10.59 -1.27
C THR A 176 14.87 10.24 -0.52
N GLU A 177 14.77 9.76 0.73
CA GLU A 177 15.95 9.34 1.50
C GLU A 177 16.55 8.02 1.02
N THR A 178 15.73 7.12 0.47
CA THR A 178 16.16 5.75 0.14
C THR A 178 16.66 5.63 -1.30
N THR A 179 16.21 6.48 -2.21
CA THR A 179 16.85 6.64 -3.53
C THR A 179 18.08 7.54 -3.35
N PRO A 180 19.33 7.02 -3.45
CA PRO A 180 20.47 7.92 -3.51
C PRO A 180 20.27 8.77 -4.75
N SER A 181 20.18 10.09 -4.57
CA SER A 181 20.23 11.00 -5.71
C SER A 181 21.52 10.70 -6.46
N ASP A 182 21.39 10.06 -7.62
CA ASP A 182 22.54 9.71 -8.41
C ASP A 182 23.04 10.99 -9.08
N ASN A 183 23.84 11.75 -8.33
CA ASN A 183 24.46 13.00 -8.77
C ASN A 183 25.36 12.80 -10.01
N PHE A 184 25.58 11.56 -10.45
CA PHE A 184 26.30 11.22 -11.67
C PHE A 184 25.39 11.14 -12.90
N THR A 185 24.07 11.03 -12.74
CA THR A 185 23.12 10.95 -13.87
C THR A 185 22.80 12.33 -14.45
N GLN A 186 22.86 13.40 -13.65
CA GLN A 186 22.71 14.78 -14.14
C GLN A 186 24.05 15.51 -14.10
N SER A 187 24.64 15.75 -15.27
CA SER A 187 25.90 16.48 -15.38
C SER A 187 25.70 17.99 -15.30
N THR A 188 25.02 18.45 -14.26
CA THR A 188 24.63 19.86 -14.07
C THR A 188 25.85 20.79 -14.03
N ALA A 189 26.99 20.30 -13.57
CA ALA A 189 28.26 21.03 -13.60
C ALA A 189 28.76 21.27 -15.03
N ILE A 190 28.64 20.27 -15.91
CA ILE A 190 29.01 20.40 -17.33
C ILE A 190 28.02 21.31 -18.06
N GLU A 191 26.72 21.23 -17.75
CA GLU A 191 25.70 22.11 -18.33
C GLU A 191 25.91 23.58 -17.94
N THR A 192 26.18 23.84 -16.65
CA THR A 192 26.44 25.20 -16.14
C THR A 192 27.71 25.79 -16.74
N ASP A 193 28.78 25.00 -16.88
CA ASP A 193 30.02 25.45 -17.51
C ASP A 193 29.87 25.64 -19.04
N ALA A 194 28.96 24.91 -19.69
CA ALA A 194 28.66 25.05 -21.11
C ALA A 194 27.75 26.26 -21.43
N ASP A 195 26.80 26.59 -20.55
CA ASP A 195 25.93 27.77 -20.67
C ASP A 195 26.68 29.09 -20.35
N GLY A 196 27.83 29.00 -19.67
CA GLY A 196 28.68 30.12 -19.26
C GLY A 196 29.41 30.89 -20.37
N GLY A 197 29.00 30.81 -21.63
CA GLY A 197 29.46 31.73 -22.68
C GLY A 197 30.21 31.13 -23.86
N ILE A 198 30.00 29.84 -24.21
CA ILE A 198 30.53 29.31 -25.48
C ILE A 198 29.72 29.79 -26.70
N VAL A 199 28.47 30.22 -26.51
CA VAL A 199 27.65 30.84 -27.56
C VAL A 199 26.92 32.08 -27.02
N ASP A 200 27.43 33.26 -27.33
CA ASP A 200 26.79 34.55 -27.03
C ASP A 200 25.83 34.94 -28.17
N PHE A 201 24.53 34.84 -27.92
CA PHE A 201 23.48 35.22 -28.87
C PHE A 201 23.00 36.68 -28.72
N THR A 202 23.64 37.48 -27.85
CA THR A 202 23.33 38.91 -27.70
C THR A 202 24.02 39.77 -28.76
N GLU A 203 25.07 39.24 -29.40
CA GLU A 203 25.72 39.88 -30.54
C GLU A 203 25.02 39.52 -31.86
N THR A 204 24.88 40.53 -32.73
CA THR A 204 24.31 40.35 -34.07
C THR A 204 25.21 39.42 -34.88
N ASN A 205 24.63 38.34 -35.43
CA ASN A 205 25.31 37.31 -36.23
C ASN A 205 26.46 37.89 -37.10
N PRO A 206 27.73 37.57 -36.80
CA PRO A 206 28.88 38.09 -37.54
C PRO A 206 29.05 37.46 -38.93
N PHE A 207 28.28 36.41 -39.25
CA PHE A 207 28.36 35.69 -40.53
C PHE A 207 27.32 36.11 -41.58
N GLY A 208 26.60 37.20 -41.34
CA GLY A 208 25.84 37.90 -42.38
C GLY A 208 24.40 38.22 -42.02
N GLN A 209 23.90 39.32 -42.59
CA GLN A 209 22.50 39.70 -42.55
C GLN A 209 21.71 38.84 -43.54
N PHE A 210 20.81 38.00 -43.03
CA PHE A 210 19.65 37.50 -43.76
C PHE A 210 18.39 38.02 -43.09
#